data_AF-A0A9J6F0T9-F1
#
_entry.id   AF-A0A9J6F0T9-F1
#
_cell.length_a   1.000
_cell.length_b   1.000
_cell.length_c   1.000
_cell.angle_alpha   90.00
_cell.angle_beta   90.00
_cell.angle_gamma   90.00
#
_symmetry.space_group_name_H-M   'P 1'
#
loop_
_entity.id
_entity.type
_entity.pdbx_description
1 polymer ?
#
loop_
_entity_poly.entity_id
_entity_poly.type
_entity_poly.pdbx_seq_one_letter_code
_entity_poly.pdbx_strand_id
1 'polypeptide(L)'
;MWIALQRPGNVGTRTYHVIEGVPPALDTCAGGGESMPQSQLVVTLTDVATGQPMGAAVLHEWRSRHAVADLGLRHGKAIFHQPSPFEPTLSIVQLENLDYVASALIIGPISIGTADKQCPGPAAPYNPAKATNQGHAQVDRASSPPEGHGTADQFAVGDLSGKYGPVAGHRAVYWHLLDPTLPLSGPESVVGRMLLARGSDGRSLVCANLLPVSSRPLTRARATLDGALRGSITITRTDQTEDPLGDAYVDLGLCWQDGRNATVDHNWHLHSVPLAPGSFDCAATKGHYNPHHVDTGPAYGCQCSVHAPLRCEAGDLAGRQGTVSVPNCRTGLARYHFADSHVSLSGPTSVIGLPIVFHESHFSMPRVACANLKPL
;
A
#
# COMPACT_ATOMS: atom_id res chain seq x y z
N MET A 1 -17.39 -15.20 -24.12
CA MET A 1 -16.79 -15.81 -22.91
C MET A 1 -17.86 -15.81 -21.83
N TRP A 2 -18.21 -16.98 -21.29
CA TRP A 2 -19.18 -17.07 -20.18
C TRP A 2 -18.40 -17.08 -18.87
N ILE A 3 -18.52 -16.03 -18.07
CA ILE A 3 -17.97 -16.02 -16.71
C ILE A 3 -19.06 -16.56 -15.79
N ALA A 4 -18.88 -17.78 -15.30
CA ALA A 4 -19.80 -18.38 -14.34
C ALA A 4 -19.53 -17.79 -12.95
N LEU A 5 -20.43 -16.93 -12.48
CA LEU A 5 -20.43 -16.45 -11.10
C LEU A 5 -21.21 -17.47 -10.23
N GLN A 6 -20.50 -18.21 -9.38
CA GLN A 6 -21.14 -19.02 -8.35
C GLN A 6 -21.80 -18.09 -7.32
N ARG A 7 -23.01 -18.43 -6.88
CA ARG A 7 -23.61 -17.79 -5.69
C ARG A 7 -22.64 -17.97 -4.52
N PRO A 8 -22.21 -16.89 -3.83
CA PRO A 8 -21.35 -17.04 -2.68
C PRO A 8 -22.15 -17.74 -1.58
N GLY A 9 -21.85 -19.03 -1.37
CA GLY A 9 -22.39 -19.80 -0.23
C GLY A 9 -21.87 -19.30 1.11
N ASN A 10 -20.81 -18.48 1.10
CA ASN A 10 -20.26 -17.73 2.21
C ASN A 10 -19.69 -16.40 1.70
N VAL A 11 -19.90 -15.31 2.43
CA VAL A 11 -19.56 -13.91 2.07
C VAL A 11 -18.04 -13.64 1.98
N GLY A 12 -17.19 -14.68 2.03
CA GLY A 12 -15.74 -14.55 2.15
C GLY A 12 -14.90 -14.94 0.93
N THR A 13 -15.48 -15.47 -0.15
CA THR A 13 -14.68 -15.92 -1.31
C THR A 13 -14.56 -14.83 -2.36
N ARG A 14 -13.34 -14.30 -2.55
CA ARG A 14 -12.99 -13.48 -3.72
C ARG A 14 -12.80 -14.39 -4.93
N THR A 15 -13.56 -14.18 -5.99
CA THR A 15 -13.29 -14.76 -7.31
C THR A 15 -12.70 -13.68 -8.20
N TYR A 16 -11.46 -13.89 -8.64
CA TYR A 16 -10.83 -13.07 -9.66
C TYR A 16 -10.93 -13.79 -11.00
N HIS A 17 -11.25 -13.06 -12.05
CA HIS A 17 -11.27 -13.57 -13.41
C HIS A 17 -10.29 -12.76 -14.24
N VAL A 18 -9.22 -13.39 -14.71
CA VAL A 18 -8.31 -12.81 -15.69
C VAL A 18 -8.82 -13.22 -17.07
N ILE A 19 -9.01 -12.23 -17.96
CA ILE A 19 -9.39 -12.47 -19.34
C ILE A 19 -8.15 -12.22 -20.20
N GLU A 20 -7.52 -13.30 -20.65
CA GLU A 20 -6.37 -13.23 -21.55
C GLU A 20 -6.82 -13.34 -23.02
N GLY A 21 -6.09 -12.68 -23.92
CA GLY A 21 -6.31 -12.82 -25.35
C GLY A 21 -7.62 -12.22 -25.87
N VAL A 22 -8.09 -11.12 -25.28
CA VAL A 22 -9.18 -10.34 -25.87
C VAL A 22 -8.72 -9.89 -27.27
N PRO A 23 -9.42 -10.28 -28.36
CA PRO A 23 -9.00 -9.91 -29.70
C PRO A 23 -8.97 -8.39 -29.82
N PRO A 24 -7.97 -7.78 -30.46
CA PRO A 24 -7.89 -6.32 -30.67
C PRO A 24 -9.03 -5.77 -31.56
N ALA A 25 -9.97 -6.60 -32.00
CA ALA A 25 -10.99 -6.32 -33.01
C ALA A 25 -12.43 -6.32 -32.45
N LEU A 26 -12.64 -5.91 -31.20
CA LEU A 26 -13.99 -5.51 -30.76
C LEU A 26 -14.35 -4.08 -31.21
N ASP A 27 -13.36 -3.27 -31.60
CA ASP A 27 -13.57 -1.95 -32.23
C ASP A 27 -14.27 -2.04 -33.60
N THR A 28 -14.16 -3.16 -34.30
CA THR A 28 -14.67 -3.31 -35.68
C THR A 28 -16.12 -3.80 -35.78
N CYS A 29 -16.82 -4.02 -34.66
CA CYS A 29 -18.23 -4.44 -34.70
C CYS A 29 -19.22 -3.26 -34.81
N ALA A 30 -18.77 -2.01 -34.69
CA ALA A 30 -19.60 -0.83 -34.95
C ALA A 30 -19.18 -0.19 -36.27
N GLY A 31 -19.93 -0.49 -37.34
CA GLY A 31 -19.75 0.18 -38.62
C GLY A 31 -20.05 1.68 -38.49
N GLY A 32 -19.03 2.52 -38.67
CA GLY A 32 -19.18 3.98 -38.74
C GLY A 32 -17.81 4.66 -38.65
N GLY A 33 -17.37 5.29 -39.73
CA GLY A 33 -16.03 5.89 -39.90
C GLY A 33 -15.83 7.21 -39.15
N GLU A 34 -15.99 7.21 -37.83
CA GLU A 34 -15.53 8.28 -36.95
C GLU A 34 -14.58 7.69 -35.90
N SER A 35 -13.47 8.39 -35.64
CA SER A 35 -12.48 8.00 -34.63
C SER A 35 -13.13 7.92 -33.24
N MET A 36 -13.52 6.71 -32.83
CA MET A 36 -14.01 6.45 -31.48
C MET A 36 -12.88 6.69 -30.46
N PRO A 37 -13.12 7.42 -29.36
CA PRO A 37 -12.22 7.37 -28.22
C PRO A 37 -12.21 5.93 -27.69
N GLN A 38 -11.01 5.43 -27.34
CA GLN A 38 -10.72 4.06 -26.85
C GLN A 38 -11.95 3.31 -26.32
N SER A 39 -12.37 2.24 -27.01
CA SER A 39 -13.48 1.41 -26.54
C SER A 39 -13.15 0.82 -25.17
N GLN A 40 -13.93 1.20 -24.16
CA GLN A 40 -13.85 0.56 -22.84
C GLN A 40 -14.61 -0.77 -22.91
N LEU A 41 -13.91 -1.86 -22.62
CA LEU A 41 -14.53 -3.16 -22.39
C LEU A 41 -15.36 -3.08 -21.10
N VAL A 42 -16.61 -3.52 -21.16
CA VAL A 42 -17.53 -3.53 -20.01
C VAL A 42 -18.01 -4.95 -19.79
N VAL A 43 -17.91 -5.44 -18.54
CA VAL A 43 -18.58 -6.66 -18.10
C VAL A 43 -19.94 -6.29 -17.56
N THR A 44 -21.00 -6.83 -18.15
CA THR A 44 -22.37 -6.65 -17.70
C THR A 44 -22.83 -7.91 -16.99
N LEU A 45 -23.31 -7.76 -15.75
CA LEU A 45 -24.06 -8.78 -15.05
C LEU A 45 -25.52 -8.69 -15.50
N THR A 46 -26.06 -9.76 -16.07
CA THR A 46 -27.45 -9.83 -16.51
C THR A 46 -28.23 -10.84 -15.69
N ASP A 47 -29.48 -10.50 -15.38
CA ASP A 47 -30.43 -11.43 -14.79
C ASP A 47 -30.79 -12.48 -15.84
N VAL A 48 -30.56 -13.75 -15.52
CA VAL A 48 -30.73 -14.86 -16.49
C VAL A 48 -32.21 -15.07 -16.86
N ALA A 49 -33.15 -14.74 -15.97
CA ALA A 49 -34.58 -14.96 -16.19
C ALA A 49 -35.20 -13.86 -17.07
N THR A 50 -34.73 -12.63 -16.93
CA THR A 50 -35.31 -11.43 -17.59
C THR A 50 -34.41 -10.86 -18.69
N GLY A 51 -33.13 -11.25 -18.74
CA GLY A 51 -32.13 -10.68 -19.63
C GLY A 51 -31.72 -9.25 -19.28
N GLN A 52 -32.28 -8.66 -18.21
CA GLN A 52 -32.04 -7.27 -17.83
C GLN A 52 -30.64 -7.10 -17.20
N PRO A 53 -29.91 -6.02 -17.50
CA PRO A 53 -28.66 -5.72 -16.84
C PRO A 53 -28.90 -5.38 -15.37
N MET A 54 -28.26 -6.11 -14.47
CA MET A 54 -28.26 -5.88 -13.02
C MET A 54 -27.10 -4.99 -12.59
N GLY A 55 -26.03 -4.96 -13.37
CA GLY A 55 -24.84 -4.17 -13.08
C GLY A 55 -23.85 -4.23 -14.23
N ALA A 56 -22.93 -3.27 -14.25
CA ALA A 56 -21.85 -3.22 -15.22
C ALA A 56 -20.57 -2.72 -14.56
N ALA A 57 -19.42 -3.21 -15.02
CA ALA A 57 -18.11 -2.78 -14.58
C ALA A 57 -17.18 -2.64 -15.78
N VAL A 58 -16.40 -1.57 -15.80
CA VAL A 58 -15.35 -1.36 -16.81
C VAL A 58 -14.20 -2.32 -16.51
N LEU A 59 -13.74 -3.02 -17.54
CA LEU A 59 -12.50 -3.76 -17.51
C LEU A 59 -11.34 -2.80 -17.76
N HIS A 60 -10.42 -2.78 -16.81
CA HIS A 60 -9.18 -2.04 -16.91
C HIS A 60 -8.06 -2.98 -17.29
N GLU A 61 -7.22 -2.56 -18.23
CA GLU A 61 -5.97 -3.25 -18.51
C GLU A 61 -5.10 -3.25 -17.26
N TRP A 62 -4.62 -4.43 -16.85
CA TRP A 62 -3.68 -4.54 -15.75
C TRP A 62 -2.28 -4.16 -16.23
N ARG A 63 -1.66 -3.17 -15.59
CA ARG A 63 -0.28 -2.77 -15.86
C ARG A 63 0.67 -3.58 -14.95
N SER A 64 1.75 -4.12 -15.50
CA SER A 64 2.77 -4.76 -14.67
C SER A 64 3.34 -3.79 -13.65
N ARG A 65 3.70 -4.30 -12.47
CA ARG A 65 4.32 -3.50 -11.41
C ARG A 65 5.83 -3.64 -11.49
N HIS A 66 6.51 -2.53 -11.35
CA HIS A 66 7.97 -2.45 -11.34
C HIS A 66 8.39 -1.55 -10.18
N ALA A 67 9.31 -2.02 -9.34
CA ALA A 67 9.83 -1.23 -8.23
C ALA A 67 11.34 -1.36 -8.12
N VAL A 68 12.01 -0.27 -7.77
CA VAL A 68 13.46 -0.20 -7.65
C VAL A 68 13.84 0.41 -6.30
N ALA A 69 14.74 -0.26 -5.59
CA ALA A 69 15.49 0.32 -4.49
C ALA A 69 16.93 0.56 -4.96
N ASP A 70 17.29 1.83 -5.16
CA ASP A 70 18.63 2.26 -5.53
C ASP A 70 19.43 2.58 -4.26
N LEU A 71 20.39 1.72 -3.91
CA LEU A 71 21.25 1.85 -2.73
C LEU A 71 22.52 2.68 -3.04
N GLY A 72 22.51 3.34 -4.22
CA GLY A 72 23.57 4.20 -4.72
C GLY A 72 24.67 3.43 -5.44
N LEU A 73 25.54 4.19 -6.11
CA LEU A 73 26.63 3.68 -6.95
C LEU A 73 27.59 2.71 -6.22
N ARG A 74 27.67 2.79 -4.89
CA ARG A 74 28.56 1.94 -4.10
C ARG A 74 27.92 0.62 -3.70
N HIS A 75 26.60 0.56 -3.51
CA HIS A 75 25.97 -0.64 -2.98
C HIS A 75 25.06 -1.33 -3.99
N GLY A 76 24.82 -0.73 -5.16
CA GLY A 76 24.01 -1.32 -6.21
C GLY A 76 22.51 -1.07 -6.03
N LYS A 77 21.69 -2.02 -6.49
CA LYS A 77 20.23 -1.85 -6.54
C LYS A 77 19.49 -3.18 -6.48
N ALA A 78 18.23 -3.12 -6.06
CA ALA A 78 17.26 -4.20 -6.21
C ALA A 78 16.14 -3.74 -7.14
N ILE A 79 15.74 -4.62 -8.06
CA ILE A 79 14.67 -4.42 -9.03
C ILE A 79 13.68 -5.57 -8.85
N PHE A 80 12.41 -5.21 -8.72
CA PHE A 80 11.32 -6.17 -8.61
C PHE A 80 10.33 -5.91 -9.74
N HIS A 81 9.88 -6.98 -10.40
CA HIS A 81 8.90 -6.93 -11.46
C HIS A 81 7.83 -8.00 -11.26
N GLN A 82 6.57 -7.59 -11.31
CA GLN A 82 5.42 -8.49 -11.17
C GLN A 82 4.45 -8.22 -12.32
N PRO A 83 4.21 -9.18 -13.24
CA PRO A 83 3.31 -8.93 -14.37
C PRO A 83 1.85 -8.78 -13.92
N SER A 84 1.40 -9.59 -12.96
CA SER A 84 0.09 -9.46 -12.31
C SER A 84 0.12 -9.89 -10.83
N PRO A 85 -0.88 -9.54 -10.01
CA PRO A 85 -0.91 -9.90 -8.58
C PRO A 85 -0.94 -11.42 -8.33
N PHE A 86 -1.26 -12.21 -9.36
CA PHE A 86 -1.39 -13.66 -9.31
C PHE A 86 -0.11 -14.39 -9.76
N GLU A 87 0.87 -13.64 -10.26
CA GLU A 87 2.14 -14.17 -10.73
C GLU A 87 3.27 -13.89 -9.73
N PRO A 88 4.29 -14.75 -9.70
CA PRO A 88 5.46 -14.53 -8.86
C PRO A 88 6.22 -13.28 -9.30
N THR A 89 6.85 -12.62 -8.33
CA THR A 89 7.67 -11.44 -8.58
C THR A 89 9.06 -11.85 -9.01
N LEU A 90 9.48 -11.42 -10.20
CA LEU A 90 10.87 -11.47 -10.63
C LEU A 90 11.70 -10.51 -9.78
N SER A 91 12.66 -11.08 -9.06
CA SER A 91 13.58 -10.35 -8.18
C SER A 91 14.97 -10.36 -8.78
N ILE A 92 15.49 -9.17 -9.10
CA ILE A 92 16.86 -8.93 -9.56
C ILE A 92 17.55 -8.07 -8.51
N VAL A 93 18.41 -8.67 -7.70
CA VAL A 93 19.13 -7.96 -6.64
C VAL A 93 20.61 -8.03 -6.96
N GLN A 94 21.24 -6.87 -7.13
CA GLN A 94 22.68 -6.76 -7.34
C GLN A 94 23.24 -5.81 -6.29
N LEU A 95 23.93 -6.37 -5.30
CA LEU A 95 24.58 -5.59 -4.25
C LEU A 95 26.09 -5.76 -4.29
N GLU A 96 26.79 -4.68 -3.99
CA GLU A 96 28.24 -4.60 -3.91
C GLU A 96 28.66 -3.94 -2.59
N ASN A 97 29.96 -4.02 -2.27
CA ASN A 97 30.55 -3.41 -1.07
C ASN A 97 29.80 -3.75 0.22
N LEU A 98 29.39 -5.01 0.36
CA LEU A 98 28.87 -5.55 1.62
C LEU A 98 29.99 -5.83 2.63
N ASP A 99 31.24 -5.80 2.18
CA ASP A 99 32.48 -5.88 2.95
C ASP A 99 32.54 -7.02 3.99
N TYR A 100 31.83 -8.12 3.73
CA TYR A 100 31.64 -9.24 4.67
C TYR A 100 31.00 -8.87 6.02
N VAL A 101 30.55 -7.63 6.17
CA VAL A 101 29.92 -7.14 7.41
C VAL A 101 28.41 -7.28 7.37
N ALA A 102 27.80 -7.32 6.18
CA ALA A 102 26.36 -7.53 6.03
C ALA A 102 25.96 -8.92 6.54
N SER A 103 24.92 -8.98 7.37
CA SER A 103 24.35 -10.21 7.92
C SER A 103 22.92 -10.47 7.44
N ALA A 104 22.21 -9.48 6.90
CA ALA A 104 20.86 -9.66 6.38
C ALA A 104 20.51 -8.61 5.32
N LEU A 105 19.63 -8.98 4.39
CA LEU A 105 18.97 -8.07 3.45
C LEU A 105 17.46 -8.16 3.67
N ILE A 106 16.85 -7.02 4.03
CA ILE A 106 15.51 -6.98 4.58
C ILE A 106 14.71 -5.85 3.93
N ILE A 107 13.47 -6.12 3.53
CA ILE A 107 12.46 -5.08 3.31
C ILE A 107 11.70 -4.88 4.63
N GLY A 108 11.83 -3.69 5.21
CA GLY A 108 11.21 -3.33 6.47
C GLY A 108 9.73 -2.91 6.33
N PRO A 109 8.99 -2.78 7.45
CA PRO A 109 7.57 -2.41 7.42
C PRO A 109 7.32 -0.92 7.17
N ILE A 110 8.36 -0.07 7.23
CA ILE A 110 8.24 1.38 7.07
C ILE A 110 9.06 1.87 5.88
N SER A 111 8.76 3.06 5.39
CA SER A 111 9.60 3.81 4.46
C SER A 111 10.62 4.68 5.21
N ILE A 112 11.65 5.11 4.49
CA ILE A 112 12.56 6.20 4.85
C ILE A 112 11.85 7.52 4.54
N GLY A 113 11.78 8.41 5.53
CA GLY A 113 11.19 9.73 5.42
C GLY A 113 12.20 10.74 4.91
N THR A 114 11.74 11.84 4.33
CA THR A 114 12.61 12.89 3.76
C THR A 114 13.49 13.60 4.80
N ALA A 115 13.16 13.50 6.09
CA ALA A 115 13.94 14.07 7.18
C ALA A 115 14.97 13.08 7.78
N ASP A 116 14.94 11.81 7.38
CA ASP A 116 15.88 10.82 7.86
C ASP A 116 17.26 11.07 7.25
N LYS A 117 18.27 11.22 8.11
CA LYS A 117 19.67 11.36 7.70
C LYS A 117 20.43 10.03 7.70
N GLN A 118 19.84 9.02 8.30
CA GLN A 118 20.38 7.68 8.47
C GLN A 118 19.24 6.69 8.31
N CYS A 119 19.57 5.44 8.00
CA CYS A 119 18.59 4.38 7.98
C CYS A 119 17.88 4.28 9.34
N PRO A 120 16.53 4.27 9.35
CA PRO A 120 15.75 4.01 10.55
C PRO A 120 16.26 2.76 11.29
N GLY A 121 16.07 2.75 12.62
CA GLY A 121 16.58 1.73 13.56
C GLY A 121 16.22 0.29 13.18
N PRO A 122 16.68 -0.73 13.95
CA PRO A 122 16.70 -2.12 13.49
C PRO A 122 15.33 -2.56 12.96
N ALA A 123 15.21 -2.68 11.64
CA ALA A 123 13.97 -3.02 10.98
C ALA A 123 13.74 -4.53 10.96
N ALA A 124 12.71 -5.01 11.62
CA ALA A 124 12.23 -6.36 11.38
C ALA A 124 11.84 -6.52 9.89
N PRO A 125 11.93 -7.73 9.32
CA PRO A 125 11.33 -8.00 8.03
C PRO A 125 9.82 -7.73 8.05
N TYR A 126 9.34 -7.09 6.99
CA TYR A 126 7.92 -6.89 6.78
C TYR A 126 7.21 -8.24 6.67
N ASN A 127 6.18 -8.45 7.49
CA ASN A 127 5.30 -9.60 7.37
C ASN A 127 3.84 -9.21 7.66
N PRO A 128 2.97 -9.15 6.64
CA PRO A 128 1.54 -8.87 6.82
C PRO A 128 0.76 -10.05 7.43
N ALA A 129 1.17 -11.30 7.19
CA ALA A 129 0.43 -12.49 7.63
C ALA A 129 0.36 -12.69 9.16
N LYS A 130 1.20 -11.97 9.91
CA LYS A 130 1.18 -11.96 11.39
C LYS A 130 0.72 -10.62 11.98
N ALA A 131 0.24 -9.68 11.17
CA ALA A 131 -0.32 -8.41 11.64
C ALA A 131 -1.77 -8.60 12.15
N THR A 132 -1.98 -9.43 13.17
CA THR A 132 -3.27 -9.51 13.86
C THR A 132 -3.40 -8.32 14.81
N ASN A 133 -4.18 -7.30 14.41
CA ASN A 133 -4.82 -6.22 15.20
C ASN A 133 -4.02 -5.43 16.26
N GLN A 134 -2.73 -5.66 16.48
CA GLN A 134 -1.90 -4.89 17.41
C GLN A 134 -0.45 -4.96 16.92
N GLY A 135 -0.04 -3.98 16.11
CA GLY A 135 1.37 -3.69 15.78
C GLY A 135 2.25 -4.88 15.38
N HIS A 136 2.47 -5.07 14.07
CA HIS A 136 3.60 -5.82 13.47
C HIS A 136 4.17 -6.98 14.33
N ALA A 137 3.37 -8.01 14.59
CA ALA A 137 3.87 -9.19 15.28
C ALA A 137 4.88 -9.91 14.37
N GLN A 138 6.04 -10.18 14.96
CA GLN A 138 7.22 -10.74 14.32
C GLN A 138 6.95 -12.16 13.82
N VAL A 139 7.60 -12.56 12.71
CA VAL A 139 7.96 -13.98 12.60
C VAL A 139 8.98 -14.22 13.68
N ASP A 140 8.70 -15.12 14.61
CA ASP A 140 9.77 -15.69 15.43
C ASP A 140 10.81 -16.25 14.46
N ARG A 141 11.95 -15.57 14.35
CA ARG A 141 13.11 -16.03 13.57
C ARG A 141 13.51 -17.46 13.96
N ALA A 142 13.11 -17.91 15.15
CA ALA A 142 13.28 -19.27 15.66
C ALA A 142 12.44 -20.35 14.93
N SER A 143 11.37 -19.99 14.21
CA SER A 143 10.55 -20.96 13.46
C SER A 143 10.91 -21.06 11.98
N SER A 144 11.71 -20.13 11.45
CA SER A 144 12.12 -20.15 10.05
C SER A 144 13.32 -21.08 9.85
N PRO A 145 13.40 -21.80 8.71
CA PRO A 145 14.58 -22.59 8.37
C PRO A 145 15.86 -21.74 8.25
N PRO A 146 17.04 -22.36 8.19
CA PRO A 146 18.26 -21.66 7.81
C PRO A 146 18.10 -20.92 6.46
N GLU A 147 18.82 -19.82 6.31
CA GLU A 147 18.77 -18.96 5.12
C GLU A 147 19.01 -19.77 3.85
N GLY A 148 18.09 -19.69 2.88
CA GLY A 148 18.14 -20.43 1.61
C GLY A 148 17.77 -21.92 1.69
N HIS A 149 17.36 -22.44 2.85
CA HIS A 149 17.02 -23.86 3.06
C HIS A 149 15.52 -24.12 3.30
N GLY A 150 14.65 -23.15 2.99
CA GLY A 150 13.20 -23.26 3.13
C GLY A 150 12.45 -22.87 1.86
N THR A 151 11.14 -23.10 1.86
CA THR A 151 10.24 -22.53 0.86
C THR A 151 9.95 -21.07 1.21
N ALA A 152 9.65 -20.25 0.20
CA ALA A 152 9.53 -18.80 0.34
C ALA A 152 8.48 -18.36 1.39
N ASP A 153 7.43 -19.16 1.59
CA ASP A 153 6.34 -18.96 2.56
C ASP A 153 6.73 -19.22 4.03
N GLN A 154 7.87 -19.86 4.28
CA GLN A 154 8.39 -20.10 5.63
C GLN A 154 9.13 -18.89 6.23
N PHE A 155 9.32 -17.84 5.42
CA PHE A 155 9.98 -16.60 5.80
C PHE A 155 9.01 -15.43 5.78
N ALA A 156 9.34 -14.35 6.47
CA ALA A 156 8.62 -13.10 6.34
C ALA A 156 8.69 -12.60 4.89
N VAL A 157 7.61 -11.96 4.41
CA VAL A 157 7.52 -11.40 3.05
C VAL A 157 8.78 -10.59 2.68
N GLY A 158 9.25 -9.75 3.61
CA GLY A 158 10.43 -8.91 3.43
C GLY A 158 11.78 -9.51 3.81
N ASP A 159 11.89 -10.79 4.19
CA ASP A 159 13.17 -11.42 4.56
C ASP A 159 13.89 -11.99 3.33
N LEU A 160 14.54 -11.12 2.56
CA LEU A 160 15.17 -11.51 1.29
C LEU A 160 16.38 -12.43 1.51
N SER A 161 17.23 -12.17 2.49
CA SER A 161 18.35 -13.08 2.82
C SER A 161 17.87 -14.43 3.34
N GLY A 162 16.79 -14.48 4.13
CA GLY A 162 16.18 -15.74 4.53
C GLY A 162 15.74 -16.57 3.33
N LYS A 163 15.10 -15.92 2.35
CA LYS A 163 14.51 -16.58 1.17
C LYS A 163 15.52 -16.92 0.09
N TYR A 164 16.44 -16.01 -0.21
CA TYR A 164 17.34 -16.09 -1.38
C TYR A 164 18.72 -16.65 -1.02
N GLY A 165 19.01 -16.78 0.28
CA GLY A 165 20.28 -17.25 0.81
C GLY A 165 21.09 -16.15 1.49
N PRO A 166 22.16 -16.55 2.19
CA PRO A 166 22.90 -15.65 3.07
C PRO A 166 23.66 -14.55 2.31
N VAL A 167 23.58 -13.33 2.83
CA VAL A 167 24.52 -12.24 2.48
C VAL A 167 25.79 -12.27 3.33
N ALA A 168 25.74 -12.95 4.48
CA ALA A 168 26.87 -13.10 5.38
C ALA A 168 28.05 -13.76 4.67
N GLY A 169 29.25 -13.26 4.89
CA GLY A 169 30.45 -13.81 4.26
C GLY A 169 30.62 -13.48 2.76
N HIS A 170 29.82 -12.56 2.21
CA HIS A 170 29.93 -12.12 0.82
C HIS A 170 30.33 -10.64 0.73
N ARG A 171 31.18 -10.28 -0.25
CA ARG A 171 31.44 -8.87 -0.62
C ARG A 171 30.36 -8.27 -1.51
N ALA A 172 29.73 -9.13 -2.31
CA ALA A 172 28.73 -8.79 -3.30
C ALA A 172 27.77 -9.98 -3.45
N VAL A 173 26.52 -9.71 -3.81
CA VAL A 173 25.53 -10.74 -4.12
C VAL A 173 24.80 -10.40 -5.40
N TYR A 174 24.43 -11.44 -6.14
CA TYR A 174 23.58 -11.33 -7.32
C TYR A 174 22.50 -12.41 -7.27
N TRP A 175 21.25 -12.01 -7.20
CA TRP A 175 20.10 -12.90 -7.28
C TRP A 175 19.23 -12.53 -8.48
N HIS A 176 18.81 -13.54 -9.22
CA HIS A 176 17.87 -13.45 -10.33
C HIS A 176 16.93 -14.64 -10.26
N LEU A 177 15.78 -14.46 -9.62
CA LEU A 177 14.87 -15.54 -9.27
C LEU A 177 13.41 -15.07 -9.21
N LEU A 178 12.49 -16.02 -9.15
CA LEU A 178 11.06 -15.78 -8.94
C LEU A 178 10.70 -15.96 -7.47
N ASP A 179 9.94 -15.00 -6.94
CA ASP A 179 9.45 -15.01 -5.57
C ASP A 179 7.92 -14.96 -5.54
N PRO A 180 7.24 -16.08 -5.22
CA PRO A 180 5.78 -16.14 -5.20
C PRO A 180 5.16 -15.45 -3.96
N THR A 181 5.97 -14.95 -3.04
CA THR A 181 5.52 -14.40 -1.74
C THR A 181 5.88 -12.93 -1.55
N LEU A 182 6.30 -12.25 -2.63
CA LEU A 182 6.70 -10.84 -2.59
C LEU A 182 5.74 -9.98 -3.44
N PRO A 183 4.58 -9.58 -2.92
CA PRO A 183 3.60 -8.81 -3.69
C PRO A 183 4.09 -7.39 -4.00
N LEU A 184 3.88 -6.92 -5.23
CA LEU A 184 4.13 -5.53 -5.63
C LEU A 184 2.84 -4.70 -5.74
N SER A 185 1.69 -5.30 -5.48
CA SER A 185 0.39 -4.64 -5.53
C SER A 185 -0.54 -5.05 -4.40
N GLY A 186 -1.57 -4.23 -4.16
CA GLY A 186 -2.56 -4.43 -3.12
C GLY A 186 -2.08 -4.07 -1.72
N PRO A 187 -2.92 -4.31 -0.69
CA PRO A 187 -2.64 -3.91 0.70
C PRO A 187 -1.35 -4.46 1.28
N GLU A 188 -0.90 -5.61 0.77
CA GLU A 188 0.30 -6.29 1.26
C GLU A 188 1.58 -5.88 0.50
N SER A 189 1.49 -4.98 -0.48
CA SER A 189 2.62 -4.58 -1.32
C SER A 189 3.87 -4.16 -0.53
N VAL A 190 5.04 -4.54 -1.04
CA VAL A 190 6.34 -4.08 -0.53
C VAL A 190 6.81 -2.77 -1.14
N VAL A 191 6.13 -2.27 -2.18
CA VAL A 191 6.48 -1.01 -2.84
C VAL A 191 6.22 0.15 -1.87
N GLY A 192 7.13 1.12 -1.86
CA GLY A 192 7.16 2.27 -0.96
C GLY A 192 7.91 1.99 0.36
N ARG A 193 8.08 0.72 0.74
CA ARG A 193 8.82 0.32 1.95
C ARG A 193 10.33 0.43 1.76
N MET A 194 11.06 0.38 2.88
CA MET A 194 12.52 0.45 2.91
C MET A 194 13.17 -0.92 2.68
N LEU A 195 14.04 -1.04 1.67
CA LEU A 195 15.08 -2.06 1.61
C LEU A 195 16.26 -1.66 2.48
N LEU A 196 16.80 -2.59 3.25
CA LEU A 196 17.87 -2.37 4.23
C LEU A 196 18.87 -3.53 4.20
N ALA A 197 20.14 -3.24 4.03
CA ALA A 197 21.24 -4.14 4.39
C ALA A 197 21.64 -3.89 5.84
N ARG A 198 21.61 -4.93 6.67
CA ARG A 198 22.00 -4.88 8.10
C ARG A 198 23.36 -5.53 8.29
N GLY A 199 24.20 -4.92 9.12
CA GLY A 199 25.48 -5.45 9.57
C GLY A 199 25.35 -6.46 10.71
N SER A 200 26.37 -7.29 10.90
CA SER A 200 26.47 -8.27 11.99
C SER A 200 26.41 -7.66 13.40
N ASP A 201 26.75 -6.37 13.54
CA ASP A 201 26.61 -5.58 14.76
C ASP A 201 25.16 -5.10 15.01
N GLY A 202 24.23 -5.46 14.12
CA GLY A 202 22.82 -5.07 14.17
C GLY A 202 22.52 -3.71 13.53
N ARG A 203 23.54 -2.94 13.13
CA ARG A 203 23.36 -1.61 12.54
C ARG A 203 22.98 -1.66 11.07
N SER A 204 22.30 -0.63 10.63
CA SER A 204 21.95 -0.44 9.22
C SER A 204 23.17 0.03 8.42
N LEU A 205 23.54 -0.70 7.36
CA LEU A 205 24.69 -0.37 6.50
C LEU A 205 24.27 0.61 5.40
N VAL A 206 23.21 0.26 4.67
CA VAL A 206 22.64 1.05 3.57
C VAL A 206 21.16 0.73 3.43
N CYS A 207 20.37 1.71 3.03
CA CYS A 207 18.95 1.54 2.82
C CYS A 207 18.42 2.48 1.75
N ALA A 208 17.31 2.09 1.12
CA ALA A 208 16.59 2.88 0.13
C ALA A 208 15.12 2.47 0.12
N ASN A 209 14.22 3.38 -0.26
CA ASN A 209 12.83 3.01 -0.50
C ASN A 209 12.70 2.27 -1.83
N LEU A 210 11.84 1.24 -1.88
CA LEU A 210 11.40 0.64 -3.13
C LEU A 210 10.43 1.58 -3.81
N LEU A 211 10.88 2.35 -4.80
CA LEU A 211 10.01 3.29 -5.50
C LEU A 211 9.40 2.63 -6.74
N PRO A 212 8.11 2.90 -7.05
CA PRO A 212 7.52 2.46 -8.31
C PRO A 212 8.25 3.10 -9.48
N VAL A 213 8.50 2.33 -10.54
CA VAL A 213 9.03 2.84 -11.80
C VAL A 213 7.87 3.44 -12.59
N SER A 214 8.04 4.69 -13.02
CA SER A 214 7.05 5.46 -13.74
C SER A 214 7.76 6.33 -14.77
N SER A 215 7.14 6.46 -15.95
CA SER A 215 7.58 7.35 -17.02
C SER A 215 7.24 8.83 -16.73
N ARG A 216 6.36 9.08 -15.76
CA ARG A 216 5.96 10.40 -15.30
C ARG A 216 6.45 10.66 -13.87
N PRO A 217 6.55 11.92 -13.43
CA PRO A 217 6.79 12.22 -12.02
C PRO A 217 5.69 11.61 -11.14
N LEU A 218 6.08 11.04 -10.01
CA LEU A 218 5.12 10.53 -9.03
C LEU A 218 4.28 11.69 -8.48
N THR A 219 2.96 11.49 -8.44
CA THR A 219 2.03 12.43 -7.82
C THR A 219 2.11 12.27 -6.31
N ARG A 220 2.26 13.38 -5.60
CA ARG A 220 2.39 13.38 -4.14
C ARG A 220 1.51 14.43 -3.49
N ALA A 221 0.94 14.07 -2.35
CA ALA A 221 0.21 14.99 -1.51
C ALA A 221 0.57 14.80 -0.04
N ARG A 222 0.55 15.87 0.74
CA ARG A 222 0.89 15.85 2.17
C ARG A 222 -0.12 16.63 2.99
N ALA A 223 -0.52 16.04 4.11
CA ALA A 223 -1.22 16.71 5.19
C ALA A 223 -0.23 16.83 6.37
N THR A 224 -0.13 18.02 6.96
CA THR A 224 0.76 18.28 8.10
C THR A 224 -0.10 18.67 9.29
N LEU A 225 0.16 18.01 10.43
CA LEU A 225 -0.52 18.22 11.70
C LEU A 225 0.46 18.90 12.65
N ASP A 226 0.08 20.06 13.18
CA ASP A 226 0.89 20.92 14.04
C ASP A 226 0.18 21.27 15.37
N GLY A 227 -0.93 20.57 15.67
CA GLY A 227 -1.66 20.69 16.94
C GLY A 227 -1.19 19.71 18.01
N ALA A 228 -2.14 19.25 18.86
CA ALA A 228 -1.85 18.26 19.90
C ALA A 228 -1.30 16.95 19.33
N LEU A 229 -1.90 16.47 18.24
CA LEU A 229 -1.30 15.46 17.38
C LEU A 229 -0.36 16.17 16.40
N ARG A 230 0.93 15.86 16.47
CA ARG A 230 1.93 16.40 15.55
C ARG A 230 2.39 15.32 14.59
N GLY A 231 2.63 15.71 13.34
CA GLY A 231 3.13 14.78 12.35
C GLY A 231 2.78 15.14 10.92
N SER A 232 2.88 14.16 10.05
CA SER A 232 2.45 14.30 8.66
C SER A 232 2.00 12.97 8.09
N ILE A 233 1.17 13.07 7.07
CA ILE A 233 0.83 11.97 6.18
C ILE A 233 1.25 12.38 4.78
N THR A 234 2.00 11.53 4.10
CA THR A 234 2.34 11.70 2.68
C THR A 234 1.73 10.56 1.90
N ILE A 235 1.01 10.89 0.83
CA ILE A 235 0.46 9.93 -0.11
C ILE A 235 1.21 10.09 -1.43
N THR A 236 1.74 9.00 -1.96
CA THR A 236 2.49 8.95 -3.22
C THR A 236 1.84 7.94 -4.15
N ARG A 237 1.65 8.28 -5.42
CA ARG A 237 1.16 7.35 -6.46
C ARG A 237 1.84 7.64 -7.79
N THR A 238 1.89 6.64 -8.66
CA THR A 238 2.11 6.84 -10.10
C THR A 238 1.03 7.75 -10.69
N ASP A 239 1.30 8.36 -11.84
CA ASP A 239 0.29 9.14 -12.54
C ASP A 239 -0.87 8.23 -12.97
N GLN A 240 -2.11 8.62 -12.68
CA GLN A 240 -3.29 7.80 -12.97
C GLN A 240 -3.51 7.55 -14.46
N THR A 241 -2.97 8.41 -15.35
CA THR A 241 -3.02 8.19 -16.80
C THR A 241 -2.05 7.11 -17.27
N GLU A 242 -1.00 6.84 -16.48
CA GLU A 242 -0.05 5.75 -16.74
C GLU A 242 -0.56 4.43 -16.16
N ASP A 243 -1.08 4.47 -14.93
CA ASP A 243 -1.54 3.29 -14.21
C ASP A 243 -2.80 3.60 -13.38
N PRO A 244 -4.00 3.47 -13.98
CA PRO A 244 -5.26 3.79 -13.31
C PRO A 244 -5.55 2.94 -12.05
N LEU A 245 -4.98 1.72 -12.01
CA LEU A 245 -5.12 0.76 -10.91
C LEU A 245 -3.89 0.77 -9.98
N GLY A 246 -2.98 1.73 -10.13
CA GLY A 246 -1.78 1.84 -9.30
C GLY A 246 -2.12 1.97 -7.83
N ASP A 247 -1.31 1.42 -6.93
CA ASP A 247 -1.54 1.63 -5.49
C ASP A 247 -1.05 3.02 -5.08
N ALA A 248 -1.75 3.62 -4.12
CA ALA A 248 -1.27 4.77 -3.39
C ALA A 248 -0.48 4.31 -2.16
N TYR A 249 0.73 4.82 -2.01
CA TYR A 249 1.64 4.54 -0.91
C TYR A 249 1.49 5.63 0.16
N VAL A 250 1.06 5.24 1.36
CA VAL A 250 0.71 6.15 2.45
C VAL A 250 1.73 6.04 3.57
N ASP A 251 2.51 7.10 3.77
CA ASP A 251 3.50 7.23 4.83
C ASP A 251 2.97 8.11 5.95
N LEU A 252 2.95 7.59 7.18
CA LEU A 252 2.52 8.34 8.37
C LEU A 252 3.68 8.48 9.35
N GLY A 253 3.84 9.67 9.90
CA GLY A 253 4.70 9.96 11.04
C GLY A 253 3.92 10.75 12.07
N LEU A 254 3.62 10.19 13.26
CA LEU A 254 2.71 10.80 14.24
C LEU A 254 3.23 10.68 15.68
N CYS A 255 3.02 11.72 16.49
CA CYS A 255 3.21 11.67 17.94
C CYS A 255 2.36 12.73 18.66
N TRP A 256 2.07 12.50 19.94
CA TRP A 256 1.40 13.48 20.79
C TRP A 256 2.39 14.50 21.38
N GLN A 257 2.15 15.78 21.12
CA GLN A 257 2.97 16.88 21.62
C GLN A 257 2.43 17.48 22.94
N ASP A 258 1.17 17.21 23.29
CA ASP A 258 0.48 17.79 24.46
C ASP A 258 0.82 17.12 25.80
N GLY A 259 1.80 16.20 25.81
CA GLY A 259 2.27 15.55 27.03
C GLY A 259 1.49 14.31 27.44
N ARG A 260 0.44 13.90 26.71
CA ARG A 260 -0.32 12.68 27.04
C ARG A 260 0.51 11.40 26.82
N ASN A 261 0.11 10.31 27.46
CA ASN A 261 0.72 8.99 27.27
C ASN A 261 0.42 8.43 25.87
N ALA A 262 1.13 7.37 25.48
CA ALA A 262 0.84 6.65 24.24
C ALA A 262 -0.60 6.13 24.22
N THR A 263 -1.23 6.21 23.05
CA THR A 263 -2.61 5.79 22.82
C THR A 263 -2.69 4.87 21.60
N VAL A 264 -3.76 4.09 21.50
CA VAL A 264 -3.92 3.03 20.50
C VAL A 264 -5.28 3.12 19.82
N ASP A 265 -5.42 2.38 18.72
CA ASP A 265 -6.69 2.19 18.01
C ASP A 265 -7.35 3.48 17.50
N HIS A 266 -6.53 4.40 16.98
CA HIS A 266 -7.04 5.60 16.32
C HIS A 266 -7.56 5.27 14.93
N ASN A 267 -8.85 5.53 14.70
CA ASN A 267 -9.43 5.58 13.37
C ASN A 267 -8.96 6.84 12.64
N TRP A 268 -8.86 6.76 11.33
CA TRP A 268 -8.36 7.85 10.49
C TRP A 268 -8.97 7.76 9.10
N HIS A 269 -9.49 8.89 8.62
CA HIS A 269 -10.32 8.95 7.43
C HIS A 269 -10.09 10.23 6.63
N LEU A 270 -10.32 10.17 5.32
CA LEU A 270 -10.48 11.36 4.49
C LEU A 270 -11.94 11.81 4.55
N HIS A 271 -12.15 13.09 4.80
CA HIS A 271 -13.47 13.69 4.92
C HIS A 271 -13.85 14.50 3.67
N SER A 272 -15.14 14.75 3.49
CA SER A 272 -15.66 15.31 2.24
C SER A 272 -15.55 16.84 2.11
N VAL A 273 -15.42 17.57 3.21
CA VAL A 273 -15.36 19.04 3.19
C VAL A 273 -13.98 19.52 3.62
N PRO A 274 -13.24 20.26 2.77
CA PRO A 274 -11.96 20.87 3.13
C PRO A 274 -12.06 21.80 4.34
N LEU A 275 -11.00 21.81 5.16
CA LEU A 275 -10.84 22.83 6.20
C LEU A 275 -10.63 24.20 5.56
N ALA A 276 -11.23 25.23 6.15
CA ALA A 276 -10.89 26.60 5.83
C ALA A 276 -9.40 26.86 6.15
N PRO A 277 -8.71 27.74 5.40
CA PRO A 277 -7.31 28.07 5.68
C PRO A 277 -7.10 28.48 7.15
N GLY A 278 -6.18 27.80 7.84
CA GLY A 278 -5.86 28.07 9.25
C GLY A 278 -6.87 27.55 10.27
N SER A 279 -7.93 26.85 9.84
CA SER A 279 -8.89 26.23 10.76
C SER A 279 -8.37 24.91 11.31
N PHE A 280 -8.60 24.69 12.60
CA PHE A 280 -8.42 23.42 13.30
C PHE A 280 -9.75 22.76 13.67
N ASP A 281 -10.88 23.29 13.17
CA ASP A 281 -12.21 22.74 13.45
C ASP A 281 -12.47 21.48 12.61
N CYS A 282 -12.09 20.33 13.16
CA CYS A 282 -12.31 19.04 12.52
C CYS A 282 -13.80 18.68 12.41
N ALA A 283 -14.73 19.32 13.12
CA ALA A 283 -16.16 19.08 12.95
C ALA A 283 -16.68 19.67 11.63
N ALA A 284 -16.05 20.73 11.13
CA ALA A 284 -16.41 21.37 9.86
C ALA A 284 -16.23 20.47 8.63
N THR A 285 -15.41 19.42 8.74
CA THR A 285 -15.05 18.54 7.61
C THR A 285 -16.17 17.58 7.16
N LYS A 286 -17.31 17.55 7.88
CA LYS A 286 -18.48 16.70 7.58
C LYS A 286 -18.16 15.20 7.57
N GLY A 287 -18.86 14.39 6.80
CA GLY A 287 -18.71 12.93 6.79
C GLY A 287 -17.46 12.45 6.05
N HIS A 288 -17.28 11.14 5.97
CA HIS A 288 -16.23 10.53 5.18
C HIS A 288 -16.41 10.84 3.69
N TYR A 289 -15.31 10.85 2.96
CA TYR A 289 -15.32 10.99 1.52
C TYR A 289 -15.82 9.70 0.87
N ASN A 290 -17.00 9.75 0.24
CA ASN A 290 -17.67 8.59 -0.34
C ASN A 290 -18.20 8.88 -1.76
N PRO A 291 -17.31 9.10 -2.75
CA PRO A 291 -17.68 9.44 -4.12
C PRO A 291 -18.38 8.29 -4.87
N HIS A 292 -18.30 7.07 -4.35
CA HIS A 292 -18.91 5.87 -4.94
C HIS A 292 -20.23 5.48 -4.28
N HIS A 293 -20.73 6.30 -3.33
CA HIS A 293 -21.97 6.05 -2.61
C HIS A 293 -22.05 4.63 -2.03
N VAL A 294 -20.94 4.17 -1.45
CA VAL A 294 -20.89 2.91 -0.71
C VAL A 294 -21.92 2.95 0.41
N ASP A 295 -22.73 1.89 0.53
CA ASP A 295 -23.75 1.77 1.57
C ASP A 295 -23.09 1.60 2.94
N THR A 296 -23.35 2.56 3.83
CA THR A 296 -22.84 2.61 5.21
C THR A 296 -23.86 2.14 6.25
N GLY A 297 -24.89 1.40 5.81
CA GLY A 297 -25.88 0.78 6.68
C GLY A 297 -25.32 -0.30 7.62
N PRO A 298 -26.20 -1.06 8.29
CA PRO A 298 -25.80 -1.99 9.38
C PRO A 298 -24.75 -3.05 8.99
N ALA A 299 -24.67 -3.41 7.71
CA ALA A 299 -23.72 -4.41 7.22
C ALA A 299 -22.31 -3.87 7.00
N TYR A 300 -22.12 -2.54 6.99
CA TYR A 300 -20.85 -1.90 6.64
C TYR A 300 -19.70 -2.38 7.53
N GLY A 301 -19.89 -2.40 8.86
CA GLY A 301 -18.84 -2.80 9.80
C GLY A 301 -18.37 -4.26 9.67
N CYS A 302 -19.18 -5.12 9.04
CA CYS A 302 -18.82 -6.52 8.77
C CYS A 302 -18.29 -6.72 7.34
N GLN A 303 -18.49 -5.75 6.45
CA GLN A 303 -18.14 -5.86 5.02
C GLN A 303 -16.93 -5.03 4.65
N CYS A 304 -16.79 -3.81 5.18
CA CYS A 304 -15.58 -3.02 5.03
C CYS A 304 -14.47 -3.63 5.90
N SER A 305 -13.39 -4.03 5.25
CA SER A 305 -12.21 -4.55 5.93
C SER A 305 -10.98 -4.47 5.03
N VAL A 306 -9.81 -4.74 5.60
CA VAL A 306 -8.55 -4.96 4.87
C VAL A 306 -8.68 -6.04 3.78
N HIS A 307 -9.57 -7.02 3.99
CA HIS A 307 -9.86 -8.12 3.06
C HIS A 307 -11.05 -7.83 2.13
N ALA A 308 -11.72 -6.69 2.26
CA ALA A 308 -12.77 -6.25 1.36
C ALA A 308 -12.75 -4.72 1.20
N PRO A 309 -11.63 -4.15 0.72
CA PRO A 309 -11.43 -2.69 0.67
C PRO A 309 -12.41 -1.97 -0.27
N LEU A 310 -12.91 -2.66 -1.30
CA LEU A 310 -13.95 -2.17 -2.22
C LEU A 310 -15.32 -1.96 -1.54
N ARG A 311 -15.52 -2.52 -0.34
CA ARG A 311 -16.74 -2.32 0.47
C ARG A 311 -16.62 -1.14 1.44
N CYS A 312 -15.45 -0.51 1.50
CA CYS A 312 -15.21 0.65 2.34
C CYS A 312 -15.49 1.94 1.57
N GLU A 313 -15.92 2.98 2.28
CA GLU A 313 -15.93 4.33 1.73
C GLU A 313 -14.53 4.70 1.21
N ALA A 314 -14.44 5.51 0.15
CA ALA A 314 -13.14 5.86 -0.43
C ALA A 314 -12.21 6.53 0.60
N GLY A 315 -12.79 7.28 1.54
CA GLY A 315 -12.10 7.94 2.63
C GLY A 315 -11.91 7.10 3.90
N ASP A 316 -12.46 5.90 4.01
CA ASP A 316 -12.28 5.06 5.20
C ASP A 316 -10.95 4.29 5.14
N LEU A 317 -9.87 4.98 5.49
CA LEU A 317 -8.51 4.41 5.46
C LEU A 317 -8.28 3.43 6.61
N ALA A 318 -8.81 3.71 7.80
CA ALA A 318 -8.72 2.79 8.93
C ALA A 318 -9.41 1.44 8.65
N GLY A 319 -10.57 1.42 8.01
CA GLY A 319 -11.23 0.18 7.61
C GLY A 319 -10.41 -0.64 6.59
N ARG A 320 -9.70 0.03 5.68
CA ARG A 320 -8.86 -0.62 4.64
C ARG A 320 -7.45 -1.00 5.08
N GLN A 321 -6.89 -0.29 6.06
CA GLN A 321 -5.46 -0.37 6.41
C GLN A 321 -5.22 -0.71 7.89
N GLY A 322 -6.26 -0.64 8.73
CA GLY A 322 -6.17 -0.75 10.18
C GLY A 322 -6.00 0.59 10.89
N THR A 323 -6.15 0.55 12.20
CA THR A 323 -5.94 1.70 13.09
C THR A 323 -4.46 1.97 13.35
N VAL A 324 -4.17 3.16 13.86
CA VAL A 324 -2.81 3.54 14.25
C VAL A 324 -2.68 3.76 15.75
N SER A 325 -1.49 3.47 16.28
CA SER A 325 -1.10 3.81 17.64
C SER A 325 -0.15 5.00 17.62
N VAL A 326 -0.27 5.88 18.61
CA VAL A 326 0.44 7.16 18.64
C VAL A 326 1.16 7.32 19.97
N PRO A 327 2.51 7.37 19.99
CA PRO A 327 3.28 7.58 21.20
C PRO A 327 3.32 9.07 21.57
N ASN A 328 3.82 9.35 22.76
CA ASN A 328 4.25 10.70 23.11
C ASN A 328 5.50 11.08 22.30
N CYS A 329 5.59 12.33 21.82
CA CYS A 329 6.75 12.81 21.07
C CYS A 329 8.08 12.72 21.86
N ARG A 330 8.04 12.73 23.19
CA ARG A 330 9.22 12.53 24.07
C ARG A 330 9.74 11.10 24.02
N THR A 331 8.87 10.13 23.73
CA THR A 331 9.22 8.70 23.67
C THR A 331 9.51 8.23 22.25
N GLY A 332 9.00 8.92 21.23
CA GLY A 332 9.29 8.61 19.83
C GLY A 332 8.25 9.14 18.85
N LEU A 333 8.40 8.72 17.60
CA LEU A 333 7.51 9.01 16.49
C LEU A 333 6.96 7.67 15.99
N ALA A 334 5.64 7.48 15.98
CA ALA A 334 5.04 6.34 15.29
C ALA A 334 5.24 6.50 13.79
N ARG A 335 5.66 5.43 13.13
CA ARG A 335 5.88 5.40 11.69
C ARG A 335 5.12 4.23 11.08
N TYR A 336 4.35 4.52 10.04
CA TYR A 336 3.58 3.51 9.31
C TYR A 336 3.75 3.69 7.82
N HIS A 337 3.66 2.58 7.10
CA HIS A 337 3.59 2.54 5.65
C HIS A 337 2.51 1.57 5.20
N PHE A 338 1.62 2.07 4.34
CA PHE A 338 0.49 1.32 3.78
C PHE A 338 0.46 1.43 2.26
N ALA A 339 -0.09 0.40 1.60
CA ALA A 339 -0.43 0.43 0.19
C ALA A 339 -1.95 0.37 0.04
N ASP A 340 -2.53 1.33 -0.67
CA ASP A 340 -3.97 1.48 -0.83
C ASP A 340 -4.36 1.55 -2.30
N SER A 341 -5.11 0.56 -2.78
CA SER A 341 -5.52 0.49 -4.19
C SER A 341 -6.64 1.48 -4.57
N HIS A 342 -7.23 2.20 -3.62
CA HIS A 342 -8.45 3.00 -3.83
C HIS A 342 -8.24 4.51 -3.72
N VAL A 343 -7.22 4.98 -2.98
CA VAL A 343 -6.95 6.42 -2.87
C VAL A 343 -6.48 7.00 -4.19
N SER A 344 -7.24 7.92 -4.79
CA SER A 344 -6.81 8.68 -5.97
C SER A 344 -6.22 10.04 -5.61
N LEU A 345 -5.12 10.43 -6.27
CA LEU A 345 -4.54 11.78 -6.18
C LEU A 345 -4.86 12.65 -7.40
N SER A 346 -5.60 12.13 -8.37
CA SER A 346 -5.96 12.82 -9.60
C SER A 346 -7.37 12.45 -10.06
N GLY A 347 -7.84 13.15 -11.10
CA GLY A 347 -9.16 12.93 -11.66
C GLY A 347 -10.31 13.37 -10.73
N PRO A 348 -11.55 13.02 -11.09
CA PRO A 348 -12.75 13.46 -10.38
C PRO A 348 -12.83 12.97 -8.93
N THR A 349 -12.16 11.87 -8.61
CA THR A 349 -12.16 11.28 -7.27
C THR A 349 -10.93 11.65 -6.45
N SER A 350 -10.11 12.59 -6.91
CA SER A 350 -8.89 13.02 -6.21
C SER A 350 -9.17 13.44 -4.77
N VAL A 351 -8.31 12.99 -3.86
CA VAL A 351 -8.38 13.36 -2.43
C VAL A 351 -7.52 14.58 -2.10
N ILE A 352 -6.81 15.15 -3.09
CA ILE A 352 -6.05 16.39 -2.90
C ILE A 352 -7.02 17.52 -2.55
N GLY A 353 -6.70 18.28 -1.51
CA GLY A 353 -7.54 19.34 -0.94
C GLY A 353 -8.48 18.84 0.15
N LEU A 354 -8.77 17.53 0.22
CA LEU A 354 -9.60 16.95 1.27
C LEU A 354 -8.81 16.83 2.59
N PRO A 355 -9.48 16.95 3.75
CA PRO A 355 -8.83 16.76 5.02
C PRO A 355 -8.74 15.29 5.39
N ILE A 356 -7.55 14.88 5.82
CA ILE A 356 -7.43 13.71 6.69
C ILE A 356 -7.84 14.11 8.11
N VAL A 357 -8.57 13.24 8.77
CA VAL A 357 -9.05 13.37 10.15
C VAL A 357 -8.62 12.15 10.94
N PHE A 358 -8.07 12.37 12.13
CA PHE A 358 -7.83 11.35 13.14
C PHE A 358 -8.89 11.44 14.24
N HIS A 359 -9.34 10.28 14.68
CA HIS A 359 -10.27 10.14 15.77
C HIS A 359 -9.57 9.81 17.08
N GLU A 360 -10.28 9.94 18.20
CA GLU A 360 -9.78 9.57 19.52
C GLU A 360 -9.52 8.06 19.62
N SER A 361 -8.70 7.67 20.58
CA SER A 361 -8.26 6.31 20.84
C SER A 361 -9.40 5.31 21.10
N HIS A 362 -9.08 4.02 21.02
CA HIS A 362 -10.02 2.92 21.28
C HIS A 362 -11.27 2.98 20.37
N PHE A 363 -11.06 3.21 19.07
CA PHE A 363 -12.11 3.27 18.06
C PHE A 363 -13.17 4.35 18.32
N SER A 364 -12.85 5.35 19.14
CA SER A 364 -13.80 6.37 19.57
C SER A 364 -14.15 7.32 18.42
N MET A 365 -15.36 7.89 18.46
CA MET A 365 -15.89 8.77 17.40
C MET A 365 -15.37 10.22 17.39
N PRO A 366 -14.96 10.86 18.51
CA PRO A 366 -14.52 12.26 18.48
C PRO A 366 -13.31 12.47 17.56
N ARG A 367 -13.27 13.60 16.86
CA ARG A 367 -12.16 13.99 15.96
C ARG A 367 -11.15 14.79 16.76
N VAL A 368 -9.89 14.36 16.74
CA VAL A 368 -8.83 14.94 17.58
C VAL A 368 -7.81 15.75 16.81
N ALA A 369 -7.67 15.49 15.50
CA ALA A 369 -6.76 16.23 14.64
C ALA A 369 -7.18 16.10 13.18
N CYS A 370 -6.87 17.12 12.38
CA CYS A 370 -7.19 17.10 10.97
C CYS A 370 -6.32 18.09 10.19
N ALA A 371 -6.10 17.82 8.90
CA ALA A 371 -5.38 18.72 8.00
C ALA A 371 -5.71 18.40 6.53
N ASN A 372 -5.80 19.43 5.70
CA ASN A 372 -5.98 19.26 4.25
C ASN A 372 -4.73 18.65 3.61
N LEU A 373 -4.93 17.67 2.72
CA LEU A 373 -3.90 17.19 1.80
C LEU A 373 -3.57 18.28 0.78
N LYS A 374 -2.30 18.64 0.68
CA LYS A 374 -1.79 19.62 -0.30
C LYS A 374 -0.82 18.94 -1.27
N PRO A 375 -0.79 19.31 -2.56
CA PRO A 375 0.24 18.82 -3.48
C PRO A 375 1.66 19.10 -2.96
N LEU A 376 2.61 18.22 -3.25
CA LEU A 376 4.04 18.36 -2.92
C LEU A 376 4.91 18.75 -4.11
#